data_AF-A0A8J9YEE3-F1
#
_entry.id   AF-A0A8J9YEE3-F1
#
_cell.length_a   1.000
_cell.length_b   1.000
_cell.length_c   1.000
_cell.angle_alpha   90.00
_cell.angle_beta   90.00
_cell.angle_gamma   90.00
#
_symmetry.space_group_name_H-M   'P 1'
#
loop_
_entity.id
_entity.type
_entity.pdbx_description
1 polymer ?
#
loop_
_entity_poly.entity_id
_entity_poly.type
_entity_poly.pdbx_seq_one_letter_code
_entity_poly.pdbx_strand_id
1 'polypeptide(L)'
;MSESDINVRDKSVHEGELTSSSSTSGEEDPPQRRKRKLSRRENYLASNAYPPPGWYPADPGYHHPLETHVENLVPTQQDAHSVEVPAESAIKFDFNLKTSLKEPTVLSTSSDHLQLLNSFQHFNSENWTNVRYSEIQKLYNARPGFVELEVNDEIKQFDKINNLVTTDRSLGAITHGIIMQSDALKSGVFDLLQWVQDTDNFVKVDLEKKIKDIFSGEFQKISLDCLQLLCGRRADIIEQRREAFLNFVKDRFLKATLKKTPPSCDFLFSKEQFSDFLNNNGGINKIFSRPSFSAQEKRSTGTSQAAQPGSTSYN
;
A
#
# COMPACT_ATOMS: atom_id res chain seq x y z
N MET A 1 37.59 -10.46 75.91
CA MET A 1 36.71 -9.27 75.81
C MET A 1 35.53 -9.73 74.98
N SER A 2 34.50 -10.27 75.63
CA SER A 2 33.22 -9.59 76.00
C SER A 2 32.27 -9.59 74.80
N GLU A 3 31.25 -10.47 74.78
CA GLU A 3 29.82 -10.20 75.11
C GLU A 3 29.00 -10.28 73.80
N SER A 4 28.15 -11.31 73.61
CA SER A 4 26.67 -11.33 73.81
C SER A 4 25.93 -10.47 72.74
N ASP A 5 24.85 -10.85 72.06
CA ASP A 5 23.58 -11.54 72.37
C ASP A 5 22.97 -12.12 71.07
N ILE A 6 22.45 -13.35 70.99
CA ILE A 6 21.06 -13.80 71.18
C ILE A 6 19.96 -12.81 70.74
N ASN A 7 19.21 -13.12 69.67
CA ASN A 7 17.76 -13.20 69.77
C ASN A 7 17.11 -14.14 68.74
N VAL A 8 16.15 -14.89 69.26
CA VAL A 8 15.34 -15.96 68.67
C VAL A 8 13.99 -15.37 68.25
N ARG A 9 13.40 -15.83 67.14
CA ARG A 9 11.94 -16.06 67.09
C ARG A 9 11.53 -17.00 65.96
N ASP A 10 11.16 -18.21 66.42
CA ASP A 10 10.26 -19.17 65.79
C ASP A 10 8.88 -18.59 65.44
N LYS A 11 8.29 -19.12 64.36
CA LYS A 11 6.98 -19.82 64.29
C LYS A 11 6.60 -19.98 62.81
N SER A 12 6.73 -21.16 62.19
CA SER A 12 5.95 -22.40 62.33
C SER A 12 4.64 -22.41 61.52
N VAL A 13 4.53 -23.42 60.65
CA VAL A 13 3.31 -24.19 60.28
C VAL A 13 2.39 -23.52 59.23
N HIS A 14 2.10 -24.11 58.06
CA HIS A 14 1.48 -25.43 57.86
C HIS A 14 1.99 -26.19 56.63
N GLU A 15 2.37 -27.45 56.86
CA GLU A 15 2.33 -28.57 55.90
C GLU A 15 0.89 -29.03 55.65
N GLY A 16 0.66 -29.63 54.49
CA GLY A 16 -0.60 -30.28 54.11
C GLY A 16 -0.47 -30.96 52.74
N GLU A 17 0.16 -32.13 52.76
CA GLU A 17 0.45 -33.06 51.68
C GLU A 17 -0.78 -33.82 51.12
N LEU A 18 -0.65 -34.28 49.84
CA LEU A 18 -1.07 -35.58 49.27
C LEU A 18 -2.60 -35.88 49.19
N THR A 19 -3.23 -36.51 48.21
CA THR A 19 -2.95 -37.36 47.01
C THR A 19 -4.30 -37.43 46.23
N SER A 20 -4.42 -37.69 44.93
CA SER A 20 -4.28 -39.02 44.30
C SER A 20 -4.83 -38.99 42.85
N SER A 21 -4.12 -39.66 41.94
CA SER A 21 -4.55 -40.56 40.84
C SER A 21 -5.81 -40.22 40.01
N SER A 22 -5.90 -40.39 38.69
CA SER A 22 -5.34 -41.43 37.82
C SER A 22 -5.61 -41.08 36.35
N SER A 23 -4.79 -41.68 35.50
CA SER A 23 -4.75 -41.64 34.04
C SER A 23 -5.98 -42.28 33.38
N THR A 24 -6.44 -41.76 32.24
CA THR A 24 -6.90 -42.60 31.12
C THR A 24 -6.67 -41.91 29.78
N SER A 25 -6.07 -42.67 28.89
CA SER A 25 -5.76 -42.47 27.48
C SER A 25 -6.96 -42.06 26.62
N GLY A 26 -6.77 -41.05 25.79
CA GLY A 26 -7.64 -40.70 24.67
C GLY A 26 -6.81 -39.99 23.61
N GLU A 27 -6.25 -40.77 22.69
CA GLU A 27 -5.54 -40.32 21.50
C GLU A 27 -6.58 -39.77 20.51
N GLU A 28 -6.82 -38.46 20.52
CA GLU A 28 -7.64 -37.78 19.52
C GLU A 28 -6.75 -37.16 18.43
N ASP A 29 -6.93 -37.67 17.20
CA ASP A 29 -6.39 -37.09 15.96
C ASP A 29 -6.67 -35.58 15.87
N PRO A 30 -5.70 -34.73 15.47
CA PRO A 30 -5.96 -33.32 15.26
C PRO A 30 -6.93 -33.11 14.09
N PRO A 31 -7.95 -32.24 14.22
CA PRO A 31 -8.95 -32.06 13.17
C PRO A 31 -8.30 -31.50 11.92
N GLN A 32 -8.41 -32.24 10.82
CA GLN A 32 -8.06 -31.78 9.48
C GLN A 32 -8.76 -30.45 9.20
N ARG A 33 -7.97 -29.36 9.26
CA ARG A 33 -8.40 -28.00 8.96
C ARG A 33 -8.71 -27.90 7.46
N ARG A 34 -9.93 -28.31 7.06
CA ARG A 34 -10.47 -28.07 5.73
C ARG A 34 -10.49 -26.56 5.51
N LYS A 35 -9.52 -26.03 4.76
CA LYS A 35 -9.55 -24.66 4.25
C LYS A 35 -10.72 -24.55 3.29
N ARG A 36 -11.89 -24.11 3.79
CA ARG A 36 -12.97 -23.63 2.92
C ARG A 36 -12.39 -22.48 2.10
N LYS A 37 -12.30 -22.67 0.77
CA LYS A 37 -12.05 -21.58 -0.16
C LYS A 37 -13.29 -20.70 -0.16
N LEU A 38 -13.30 -19.66 0.68
CA LEU A 38 -14.31 -18.61 0.59
C LEU A 38 -14.17 -17.93 -0.77
N SER A 39 -15.29 -17.73 -1.46
CA SER A 39 -15.30 -16.97 -2.69
C SER A 39 -14.84 -15.53 -2.42
N ARG A 40 -14.33 -14.84 -3.44
CA ARG A 40 -13.84 -13.46 -3.33
C ARG A 40 -14.88 -12.52 -2.70
N ARG A 41 -16.18 -12.81 -2.92
CA ARG A 41 -17.33 -12.09 -2.36
C ARG A 41 -17.54 -12.35 -0.88
N GLU A 42 -17.40 -13.60 -0.43
CA GLU A 42 -17.53 -13.95 0.99
C GLU A 42 -16.37 -13.39 1.82
N ASN A 43 -15.17 -13.33 1.23
CA ASN A 43 -14.02 -12.66 1.84
C ASN A 43 -14.24 -11.14 1.94
N TYR A 44 -14.90 -10.55 0.95
CA TYR A 44 -15.26 -9.14 0.91
C TYR A 44 -16.30 -8.77 2.00
N LEU A 45 -17.30 -9.63 2.20
CA LEU A 45 -18.35 -9.43 3.21
C LEU A 45 -17.86 -9.70 4.65
N ALA A 46 -16.92 -10.63 4.83
CA ALA A 46 -16.36 -10.95 6.15
C ALA A 46 -15.40 -9.89 6.70
N SER A 47 -14.91 -8.97 5.85
CA SER A 47 -13.87 -8.01 6.23
C SER A 47 -14.39 -6.75 6.92
N ASN A 48 -15.71 -6.60 7.14
CA ASN A 48 -16.33 -5.38 7.67
C ASN A 48 -15.78 -4.09 7.01
N ALA A 49 -15.40 -4.16 5.74
CA ALA A 49 -14.83 -3.06 4.97
C ALA A 49 -15.91 -2.08 4.48
N TYR A 50 -16.93 -1.86 5.30
CA TYR A 50 -17.83 -0.73 5.13
C TYR A 50 -17.16 0.49 5.77
N PRO A 51 -17.17 1.66 5.11
CA PRO A 51 -16.87 2.89 5.80
C PRO A 51 -17.86 3.08 6.97
N PRO A 52 -17.48 3.79 8.05
CA PRO A 52 -18.31 3.95 9.23
C PRO A 52 -19.74 4.44 8.90
N PRO A 53 -20.76 4.04 9.69
CA PRO A 53 -22.12 4.55 9.52
C PRO A 53 -22.13 6.09 9.47
N GLY A 54 -22.66 6.67 8.39
CA GLY A 54 -22.69 8.13 8.16
C GLY A 54 -21.77 8.65 7.04
N TRP A 55 -20.95 7.79 6.42
CA TRP A 55 -20.12 8.16 5.26
C TRP A 55 -20.89 8.27 3.93
N TYR A 56 -22.09 7.68 3.86
CA TYR A 56 -23.01 7.91 2.76
C TYR A 56 -24.16 8.79 3.26
N PRO A 57 -24.63 9.75 2.45
CA PRO A 57 -25.90 10.39 2.72
C PRO A 57 -26.97 9.30 2.85
N ALA A 58 -27.87 9.44 3.83
CA ALA A 58 -29.03 8.58 3.92
C ALA A 58 -29.88 8.77 2.67
N ASP A 59 -29.71 7.90 1.68
CA ASP A 59 -30.45 7.97 0.43
C ASP A 59 -31.92 7.57 0.71
N PRO A 60 -32.93 8.41 0.44
CA PRO A 60 -34.33 8.08 0.63
C PRO A 60 -34.84 6.95 -0.29
N GLY A 61 -33.99 6.40 -1.17
CA GLY A 61 -34.39 5.47 -2.24
C GLY A 61 -33.99 4.00 -2.06
N TYR A 62 -33.29 3.59 -0.99
CA TYR A 62 -32.85 2.19 -0.85
C TYR A 62 -33.97 1.28 -0.33
N HIS A 63 -34.84 0.82 -1.24
CA HIS A 63 -35.76 -0.28 -0.97
C HIS A 63 -35.10 -1.64 -1.25
N HIS A 64 -35.15 -2.53 -0.25
CA HIS A 64 -34.83 -3.95 -0.40
C HIS A 64 -35.75 -4.58 -1.47
N PRO A 65 -35.23 -5.46 -2.36
CA PRO A 65 -36.03 -6.03 -3.42
C PRO A 65 -36.81 -7.25 -2.92
N LEU A 66 -38.14 -7.18 -2.93
CA LEU A 66 -38.99 -8.36 -3.05
C LEU A 66 -40.20 -8.10 -3.97
N GLU A 67 -40.28 -8.98 -4.95
CA GLU A 67 -41.45 -9.54 -5.62
C GLU A 67 -42.19 -8.76 -6.72
N THR A 68 -42.17 -9.44 -7.87
CA THR A 68 -42.83 -9.20 -9.15
C THR A 68 -44.35 -9.19 -9.07
N HIS A 69 -44.99 -8.25 -9.77
CA HIS A 69 -46.19 -8.57 -10.57
C HIS A 69 -46.30 -7.64 -11.78
N VAL A 70 -46.45 -8.28 -12.94
CA VAL A 70 -46.69 -7.69 -14.26
C VAL A 70 -48.19 -7.49 -14.43
N GLU A 71 -48.62 -6.34 -14.91
CA GLU A 71 -49.81 -6.24 -15.76
C GLU A 71 -49.73 -5.04 -16.73
N ASN A 72 -50.06 -5.35 -17.99
CA ASN A 72 -50.00 -4.50 -19.17
C ASN A 72 -51.15 -3.46 -19.18
N LEU A 73 -50.98 -2.35 -19.92
CA LEU A 73 -51.82 -1.98 -21.07
C LEU A 73 -51.36 -0.64 -21.70
N VAL A 74 -51.47 -0.58 -23.03
CA VAL A 74 -51.00 0.44 -23.99
C VAL A 74 -52.27 1.15 -24.56
N PRO A 75 -52.19 2.07 -25.55
CA PRO A 75 -51.80 3.50 -25.58
C PRO A 75 -52.97 4.45 -25.99
N THR A 76 -52.76 5.77 -26.07
CA THR A 76 -53.42 6.61 -27.10
C THR A 76 -52.56 7.83 -27.49
N GLN A 77 -52.45 8.06 -28.81
CA GLN A 77 -51.79 9.17 -29.52
C GLN A 77 -52.53 10.51 -29.30
N GLN A 78 -51.94 11.70 -29.44
CA GLN A 78 -51.72 12.52 -30.66
C GLN A 78 -51.26 13.91 -30.11
N ASP A 79 -50.28 14.65 -30.64
CA ASP A 79 -50.34 15.42 -31.90
C ASP A 79 -48.99 16.12 -32.18
N ALA A 80 -48.84 16.52 -33.45
CA ALA A 80 -47.64 17.04 -34.12
C ALA A 80 -47.25 18.49 -33.77
N HIS A 81 -45.94 18.80 -33.84
CA HIS A 81 -45.43 19.89 -34.69
C HIS A 81 -43.88 19.90 -34.74
N SER A 82 -43.36 19.87 -35.96
CA SER A 82 -41.93 19.99 -36.30
C SER A 82 -41.45 21.44 -36.22
N VAL A 83 -40.29 21.66 -35.59
CA VAL A 83 -39.40 22.80 -35.84
C VAL A 83 -37.95 22.30 -35.77
N GLU A 84 -37.24 22.34 -36.90
CA GLU A 84 -35.80 22.11 -36.98
C GLU A 84 -35.02 23.39 -36.62
N VAL A 85 -34.13 23.30 -35.62
CA VAL A 85 -33.05 24.27 -35.30
C VAL A 85 -31.85 23.44 -34.75
N PRO A 86 -30.58 23.81 -35.01
CA PRO A 86 -29.50 22.85 -35.26
C PRO A 86 -28.76 22.31 -34.02
N ALA A 87 -28.41 21.02 -34.13
CA ALA A 87 -27.26 20.31 -33.55
C ALA A 87 -26.82 20.73 -32.14
N GLU A 88 -27.63 20.36 -31.14
CA GLU A 88 -27.11 20.02 -29.82
C GLU A 88 -26.08 18.89 -29.98
N SER A 89 -24.86 19.13 -29.50
CA SER A 89 -23.86 18.07 -29.31
C SER A 89 -24.39 17.10 -28.26
N ALA A 90 -25.19 16.13 -28.70
CA ALA A 90 -25.72 15.08 -27.87
C ALA A 90 -24.55 14.39 -27.17
N ILE A 91 -24.52 14.47 -25.84
CA ILE A 91 -23.62 13.68 -25.02
C ILE A 91 -23.97 12.22 -25.33
N LYS A 92 -23.14 11.58 -26.16
CA LYS A 92 -23.37 10.23 -26.63
C LYS A 92 -22.97 9.25 -25.54
N PHE A 93 -23.92 8.89 -24.69
CA PHE A 93 -23.75 7.88 -23.65
C PHE A 93 -24.15 6.52 -24.21
N ASP A 94 -23.18 5.80 -24.77
CA ASP A 94 -23.38 4.49 -25.39
C ASP A 94 -23.06 3.36 -24.40
N PHE A 95 -24.06 2.57 -24.03
CA PHE A 95 -23.86 1.30 -23.33
C PHE A 95 -23.52 0.20 -24.34
N ASN A 96 -22.24 0.01 -24.60
CA ASN A 96 -21.78 -1.13 -25.39
C ASN A 96 -21.88 -2.42 -24.56
N LEU A 97 -22.96 -3.17 -24.74
CA LEU A 97 -23.10 -4.52 -24.21
C LEU A 97 -22.08 -5.44 -24.91
N LYS A 98 -21.03 -5.82 -24.17
CA LYS A 98 -20.00 -6.77 -24.63
C LYS A 98 -19.92 -7.94 -23.65
N THR A 99 -19.83 -9.15 -24.19
CA THR A 99 -19.51 -10.36 -23.42
C THR A 99 -18.01 -10.39 -23.13
N SER A 100 -17.60 -10.55 -21.86
CA SER A 100 -16.18 -10.53 -21.49
C SER A 100 -15.50 -11.87 -21.79
N LEU A 101 -14.44 -11.84 -22.60
CA LEU A 101 -13.42 -12.89 -22.61
C LEU A 101 -12.56 -12.78 -21.35
N LYS A 102 -11.79 -13.84 -21.02
CA LYS A 102 -10.93 -13.90 -19.84
C LYS A 102 -10.16 -12.59 -19.66
N GLU A 103 -10.49 -11.85 -18.60
CA GLU A 103 -9.83 -10.58 -18.32
C GLU A 103 -8.32 -10.80 -18.19
N PRO A 104 -7.49 -9.99 -18.86
CA PRO A 104 -6.06 -10.05 -18.67
C PRO A 104 -5.76 -9.78 -17.20
N THR A 105 -4.76 -10.49 -16.66
CA THR A 105 -4.38 -10.35 -15.25
C THR A 105 -3.95 -8.92 -14.89
N VAL A 106 -3.56 -8.13 -15.89
CA VAL A 106 -3.25 -6.71 -15.79
C VAL A 106 -3.88 -5.98 -16.98
N LEU A 107 -4.65 -4.93 -16.72
CA LEU A 107 -5.25 -4.08 -17.75
C LEU A 107 -4.19 -3.16 -18.36
N SER A 108 -4.32 -2.88 -19.67
CA SER A 108 -3.50 -1.86 -20.33
C SER A 108 -3.95 -0.46 -19.90
N THR A 109 -3.00 0.43 -19.61
CA THR A 109 -3.29 1.82 -19.24
C THR A 109 -3.54 2.67 -20.49
N SER A 110 -4.29 3.76 -20.36
CA SER A 110 -4.48 4.73 -21.44
C SER A 110 -3.16 5.46 -21.76
N SER A 111 -3.03 5.93 -23.01
CA SER A 111 -1.85 6.70 -23.43
C SER A 111 -1.67 7.97 -22.59
N ASP A 112 -2.78 8.67 -22.29
CA ASP A 112 -2.77 9.91 -21.52
C ASP A 112 -2.26 9.70 -20.09
N HIS A 113 -2.72 8.65 -19.42
CA HIS A 113 -2.23 8.31 -18.07
C HIS A 113 -0.76 7.88 -18.09
N LEU A 114 -0.31 7.21 -19.16
CA LEU A 114 1.10 6.84 -19.31
C LEU A 114 1.99 8.09 -19.49
N GLN A 115 1.54 9.06 -20.27
CA GLN A 115 2.26 10.33 -20.47
C GLN A 115 2.36 11.12 -19.15
N LEU A 116 1.26 11.22 -18.40
CA LEU A 116 1.26 11.82 -17.08
C LEU A 116 2.21 11.10 -16.13
N LEU A 117 2.15 9.77 -16.05
CA LEU A 117 3.06 8.98 -15.22
C LEU A 117 4.53 9.23 -15.59
N ASN A 118 4.85 9.30 -16.88
CA ASN A 118 6.20 9.60 -17.33
C ASN A 118 6.67 10.98 -16.90
N SER A 119 5.78 11.99 -16.92
CA SER A 119 6.10 13.34 -16.46
C SER A 119 6.39 13.39 -14.96
N PHE A 120 5.61 12.69 -14.13
CA PHE A 120 5.77 12.71 -12.67
C PHE A 120 6.94 11.84 -12.18
N GLN A 121 7.13 10.68 -12.80
CA GLN A 121 8.14 9.71 -12.38
C GLN A 121 9.49 9.92 -13.07
N HIS A 122 9.54 10.76 -14.11
CA HIS A 122 10.73 11.03 -14.92
C HIS A 122 11.37 9.76 -15.50
N PHE A 123 10.56 8.79 -15.93
CA PHE A 123 11.07 7.61 -16.61
C PHE A 123 11.84 7.98 -17.88
N ASN A 124 12.83 7.16 -18.22
CA ASN A 124 13.77 7.36 -19.33
C ASN A 124 14.64 8.64 -19.22
N SER A 125 14.59 9.35 -18.08
CA SER A 125 15.39 10.55 -17.85
C SER A 125 16.51 10.27 -16.84
N GLU A 126 17.62 11.01 -16.92
CA GLU A 126 18.75 10.91 -15.99
C GLU A 126 18.41 11.41 -14.58
N ASN A 127 17.45 12.33 -14.47
CA ASN A 127 17.02 12.94 -13.20
C ASN A 127 15.92 12.16 -12.47
N TRP A 128 15.65 10.91 -12.85
CA TRP A 128 14.59 10.07 -12.26
C TRP A 128 14.72 9.85 -10.74
N THR A 129 15.94 9.93 -10.19
CA THR A 129 16.22 9.85 -8.74
C THR A 129 15.96 11.16 -8.00
N ASN A 130 15.75 12.27 -8.71
CA ASN A 130 15.71 13.60 -8.10
C ASN A 130 14.31 13.99 -7.61
N VAL A 131 13.34 13.07 -7.63
CA VAL A 131 11.99 13.28 -7.11
C VAL A 131 12.04 13.30 -5.58
N ARG A 132 12.31 14.46 -4.99
CA ARG A 132 12.42 14.64 -3.55
C ARG A 132 11.04 14.60 -2.90
N TYR A 133 10.83 13.70 -1.94
CA TYR A 133 9.57 13.63 -1.17
C TYR A 133 9.74 13.93 0.32
N SER A 134 10.96 13.99 0.84
CA SER A 134 11.22 14.06 2.28
C SER A 134 10.69 15.34 2.95
N GLU A 135 10.71 16.48 2.25
CA GLU A 135 10.14 17.74 2.74
C GLU A 135 8.62 17.65 2.81
N ILE A 136 7.99 17.16 1.76
CA ILE A 136 6.54 16.96 1.71
C ILE A 136 6.11 15.94 2.77
N GLN A 137 6.85 14.84 2.94
CA GLN A 137 6.56 13.82 3.94
C GLN A 137 6.51 14.41 5.35
N LYS A 138 7.40 15.37 5.67
CA LYS A 138 7.38 16.04 6.98
C LYS A 138 6.11 16.86 7.18
N LEU A 139 5.56 17.47 6.13
CA LEU A 139 4.31 18.25 6.21
C LEU A 139 3.11 17.37 6.57
N TYR A 140 3.09 16.12 6.09
CA TYR A 140 1.97 15.20 6.30
C TYR A 140 2.21 14.19 7.42
N ASN A 141 3.42 14.10 7.99
CA ASN A 141 3.66 13.31 9.18
C ASN A 141 2.95 13.95 10.38
N ALA A 142 2.04 13.21 11.00
CA ALA A 142 1.37 13.64 12.21
C ALA A 142 1.30 12.51 13.23
N ARG A 143 1.44 12.87 14.52
CA ARG A 143 1.20 11.95 15.63
C ARG A 143 -0.15 12.26 16.27
N PRO A 144 -0.91 11.24 16.67
CA PRO A 144 -0.64 9.80 16.50
C PRO A 144 -1.05 9.27 15.11
N GLY A 145 -0.49 8.13 14.70
CA GLY A 145 -1.03 7.28 13.62
C GLY A 145 -0.69 7.64 12.17
N PHE A 146 -0.24 8.87 11.87
CA PHE A 146 0.17 9.29 10.52
C PHE A 146 1.69 9.40 10.38
N VAL A 147 2.39 8.52 11.06
CA VAL A 147 3.86 8.38 11.09
C VAL A 147 4.16 6.93 11.44
N GLU A 148 5.41 6.49 11.31
CA GLU A 148 5.78 5.13 11.72
C GLU A 148 5.41 4.87 13.18
N LEU A 149 4.89 3.67 13.42
CA LEU A 149 4.63 3.22 14.78
C LEU A 149 5.95 2.93 15.50
N GLU A 150 6.00 3.30 16.77
CA GLU A 150 7.11 2.94 17.62
C GLU A 150 7.01 1.47 18.02
N VAL A 151 8.15 0.79 18.00
CA VAL A 151 8.25 -0.59 18.46
C VAL A 151 8.26 -0.60 19.98
N ASN A 152 7.40 -1.43 20.58
CA ASN A 152 7.40 -1.69 22.01
C ASN A 152 8.81 -2.07 22.52
N ASP A 153 9.22 -1.52 23.66
CA ASP A 153 10.59 -1.64 24.16
C ASP A 153 11.02 -3.10 24.36
N GLU A 154 10.09 -3.99 24.72
CA GLU A 154 10.34 -5.42 24.95
C GLU A 154 10.79 -6.18 23.69
N ILE A 155 10.38 -5.71 22.51
CA ILE A 155 10.67 -6.38 21.23
C ILE A 155 11.59 -5.57 20.32
N LYS A 156 12.06 -4.40 20.75
CA LYS A 156 12.90 -3.49 19.98
C LYS A 156 14.19 -4.12 19.43
N GLN A 157 14.77 -5.08 20.16
CA GLN A 157 15.97 -5.83 19.71
C GLN A 157 15.73 -6.72 18.47
N PHE A 158 14.46 -7.05 18.18
CA PHE A 158 14.08 -7.89 17.05
C PHE A 158 13.73 -7.06 15.80
N ASP A 159 13.52 -5.75 15.93
CA ASP A 159 13.24 -4.89 14.79
C ASP A 159 14.53 -4.55 14.03
N LYS A 160 14.72 -5.21 12.88
CA LYS A 160 15.94 -5.12 12.06
C LYS A 160 15.66 -4.60 10.65
N ILE A 161 14.42 -4.24 10.33
CA ILE A 161 13.98 -4.02 8.95
C ILE A 161 13.66 -2.54 8.71
N ASN A 162 14.72 -1.72 8.65
CA ASN A 162 14.63 -0.25 8.51
C ASN A 162 13.83 0.23 7.27
N ASN A 163 13.83 -0.55 6.18
CA ASN A 163 13.07 -0.21 4.97
C ASN A 163 11.56 -0.34 5.17
N LEU A 164 11.09 -1.21 6.08
CA LEU A 164 9.68 -1.31 6.42
C LEU A 164 9.24 -0.10 7.24
N VAL A 165 10.02 0.32 8.24
CA VAL A 165 9.75 1.53 9.04
C VAL A 165 9.62 2.76 8.15
N THR A 166 10.53 2.92 7.18
CA THR A 166 10.47 4.05 6.24
C THR A 166 9.25 3.98 5.32
N THR A 167 8.81 2.76 4.97
CA THR A 167 7.61 2.55 4.17
C THR A 167 6.36 2.88 4.97
N ASP A 168 6.29 2.44 6.22
CA ASP A 168 5.21 2.74 7.16
C ASP A 168 5.04 4.26 7.33
N ARG A 169 6.13 4.98 7.65
CA ARG A 169 6.14 6.45 7.69
C ARG A 169 5.57 7.09 6.42
N SER A 170 5.93 6.56 5.25
CA SER A 170 5.46 7.09 3.96
C SER A 170 3.97 6.84 3.76
N LEU A 171 3.48 5.66 4.14
CA LEU A 171 2.07 5.31 4.07
C LEU A 171 1.24 6.14 5.06
N GLY A 172 1.75 6.40 6.27
CA GLY A 172 1.14 7.31 7.23
C GLY A 172 0.96 8.72 6.66
N ALA A 173 2.03 9.30 6.09
CA ALA A 173 1.98 10.60 5.43
C ALA A 173 1.01 10.64 4.24
N ILE A 174 1.03 9.62 3.36
CA ILE A 174 0.11 9.55 2.22
C ILE A 174 -1.34 9.47 2.70
N THR A 175 -1.61 8.67 3.73
CA THR A 175 -2.95 8.54 4.30
C THR A 175 -3.46 9.88 4.82
N HIS A 176 -2.62 10.61 5.56
CA HIS A 176 -2.98 11.94 6.04
C HIS A 176 -3.21 12.93 4.89
N GLY A 177 -2.36 12.91 3.86
CA GLY A 177 -2.55 13.74 2.66
C GLY A 177 -3.87 13.48 1.95
N ILE A 178 -4.28 12.21 1.80
CA ILE A 178 -5.58 11.85 1.21
C ILE A 178 -6.75 12.36 2.05
N ILE A 179 -6.65 12.29 3.39
CA ILE A 179 -7.67 12.84 4.29
C ILE A 179 -7.76 14.36 4.13
N MET A 180 -6.62 15.06 4.16
CA MET A 180 -6.58 16.51 3.97
C MET A 180 -7.11 16.92 2.58
N GLN A 181 -6.80 16.15 1.54
CA GLN A 181 -7.33 16.36 0.19
C GLN A 181 -8.86 16.23 0.17
N SER A 182 -9.40 15.21 0.85
CA SER A 182 -10.85 15.00 0.99
C SER A 182 -11.51 16.17 1.72
N ASP A 183 -10.90 16.67 2.79
CA ASP A 183 -11.44 17.81 3.53
C ASP A 183 -11.36 19.11 2.70
N ALA A 184 -10.27 19.34 1.97
CA ALA A 184 -10.17 20.46 1.03
C ALA A 184 -11.20 20.38 -0.11
N LEU A 185 -11.50 19.18 -0.61
CA LEU A 185 -12.56 18.94 -1.58
C LEU A 185 -13.94 19.28 -1.01
N LYS A 186 -14.25 18.80 0.21
CA LYS A 186 -15.53 19.11 0.89
C LYS A 186 -15.70 20.61 1.10
N SER A 187 -14.66 21.28 1.60
CA SER A 187 -14.67 22.74 1.76
C SER A 187 -14.87 23.45 0.42
N GLY A 188 -14.16 23.04 -0.63
CA GLY A 188 -14.33 23.64 -1.96
C GLY A 188 -15.73 23.43 -2.55
N VAL A 189 -16.32 22.24 -2.37
CA VAL A 189 -17.71 21.98 -2.78
C VAL A 189 -18.68 22.85 -1.98
N PHE A 190 -18.48 22.97 -0.66
CA PHE A 190 -19.31 23.83 0.18
C PHE A 190 -19.23 25.30 -0.27
N ASP A 191 -18.03 25.82 -0.50
CA ASP A 191 -17.80 27.19 -0.97
C ASP A 191 -18.44 27.43 -2.36
N LEU A 192 -18.39 26.42 -3.23
CA LEU A 192 -19.04 26.48 -4.53
C LEU A 192 -20.56 26.55 -4.38
N LEU A 193 -21.15 25.70 -3.54
CA LEU A 193 -22.60 25.68 -3.31
C LEU A 193 -23.08 26.98 -2.67
N GLN A 194 -22.35 27.51 -1.70
CA GLN A 194 -22.64 28.81 -1.08
C GLN A 194 -22.61 29.92 -2.13
N TRP A 195 -21.56 29.96 -2.96
CA TRP A 195 -21.46 30.95 -4.04
C TRP A 195 -22.62 30.86 -5.04
N VAL A 196 -23.06 29.64 -5.40
CA VAL A 196 -24.21 29.45 -6.29
C VAL A 196 -25.50 29.99 -5.66
N GLN A 197 -25.69 29.81 -4.35
CA GLN A 197 -26.86 30.33 -3.64
C GLN A 197 -26.88 31.87 -3.58
N ASP A 198 -25.71 32.50 -3.47
CA ASP A 198 -25.58 33.94 -3.31
C ASP A 198 -25.54 34.71 -4.66
N THR A 199 -25.55 34.00 -5.81
CA THR A 199 -25.40 34.60 -7.14
C THR A 199 -26.72 34.64 -7.91
N ASP A 200 -27.23 35.85 -8.16
CA ASP A 200 -28.37 36.08 -9.06
C ASP A 200 -27.90 36.16 -10.52
N ASN A 201 -28.48 35.33 -11.40
CA ASN A 201 -28.14 35.12 -12.81
C ASN A 201 -26.84 34.33 -13.08
N PHE A 202 -27.02 33.08 -13.45
CA PHE A 202 -25.93 32.12 -13.64
C PHE A 202 -25.43 32.09 -15.10
N VAL A 203 -24.14 32.39 -15.30
CA VAL A 203 -23.47 32.25 -16.60
C VAL A 203 -22.42 31.13 -16.52
N LYS A 204 -22.42 30.23 -17.50
CA LYS A 204 -21.50 29.06 -17.55
C LYS A 204 -20.03 29.44 -17.39
N VAL A 205 -19.61 30.55 -18.01
CA VAL A 205 -18.22 31.04 -17.95
C VAL A 205 -17.81 31.39 -16.52
N ASP A 206 -18.72 32.00 -15.75
CA ASP A 206 -18.45 32.39 -14.36
C ASP A 206 -18.38 31.17 -13.44
N LEU A 207 -19.19 30.14 -13.70
CA LEU A 207 -19.09 28.86 -13.01
C LEU A 207 -17.73 28.19 -13.26
N GLU A 208 -17.31 28.08 -14.52
CA GLU A 208 -16.02 27.44 -14.86
C GLU A 208 -14.85 28.16 -14.19
N LYS A 209 -14.88 29.50 -14.17
CA LYS A 209 -13.89 30.30 -13.46
C LYS A 209 -13.93 30.04 -11.97
N LYS A 210 -15.12 30.04 -11.36
CA LYS A 210 -15.26 29.81 -9.92
C LYS A 210 -14.79 28.43 -9.49
N ILE A 211 -15.12 27.38 -10.26
CA ILE A 211 -14.62 26.01 -10.04
C ILE A 211 -13.09 26.01 -10.06
N LYS A 212 -12.47 26.63 -11.07
CA LYS A 212 -11.01 26.72 -11.15
C LYS A 212 -10.43 27.45 -9.95
N ASP A 213 -10.99 28.60 -9.58
CA ASP A 213 -10.50 29.41 -8.46
C ASP A 213 -10.56 28.64 -7.13
N ILE A 214 -11.64 27.91 -6.88
CA ILE A 214 -11.83 27.11 -5.65
C ILE A 214 -10.87 25.92 -5.62
N PHE A 215 -10.81 25.12 -6.69
CA PHE A 215 -10.09 23.84 -6.65
C PHE A 215 -8.60 23.96 -7.01
N SER A 216 -8.14 25.10 -7.53
CA SER A 216 -6.70 25.37 -7.75
C SER A 216 -5.94 25.81 -6.48
N GLY A 217 -6.64 25.95 -5.35
CA GLY A 217 -6.04 26.27 -4.05
C GLY A 217 -5.48 25.04 -3.34
N GLU A 218 -5.87 24.88 -2.06
CA GLU A 218 -5.37 23.81 -1.19
C GLU A 218 -5.61 22.41 -1.76
N PHE A 219 -6.77 22.16 -2.39
CA PHE A 219 -7.05 20.85 -2.98
C PHE A 219 -6.02 20.45 -4.04
N GLN A 220 -5.72 21.32 -5.00
CA GLN A 220 -4.71 21.04 -6.02
C GLN A 220 -3.32 20.90 -5.39
N LYS A 221 -2.96 21.78 -4.45
CA LYS A 221 -1.68 21.71 -3.75
C LYS A 221 -1.48 20.36 -3.06
N ILE A 222 -2.45 19.92 -2.26
CA ILE A 222 -2.39 18.63 -1.56
C ILE A 222 -2.34 17.46 -2.55
N SER A 223 -3.10 17.55 -3.65
CA SER A 223 -3.07 16.53 -4.71
C SER A 223 -1.67 16.37 -5.31
N LEU A 224 -0.99 17.48 -5.59
CA LEU A 224 0.38 17.50 -6.11
C LEU A 224 1.38 17.00 -5.06
N ASP A 225 1.21 17.39 -3.80
CA ASP A 225 2.02 16.90 -2.68
C ASP A 225 1.91 15.36 -2.54
N CYS A 226 0.71 14.80 -2.63
CA CYS A 226 0.48 13.35 -2.60
C CYS A 226 1.15 12.64 -3.79
N LEU A 227 1.08 13.22 -5.00
CA LEU A 227 1.77 12.68 -6.17
C LEU A 227 3.29 12.71 -5.99
N GLN A 228 3.84 13.79 -5.44
CA GLN A 228 5.27 13.91 -5.14
C GLN A 228 5.71 12.89 -4.09
N LEU A 229 4.89 12.65 -3.06
CA LEU A 229 5.14 11.60 -2.06
C LEU A 229 5.22 10.21 -2.69
N LEU A 230 4.22 9.86 -3.50
CA LEU A 230 4.15 8.56 -4.17
C LEU A 230 5.30 8.37 -5.16
N CYS A 231 5.52 9.34 -6.04
CA CYS A 231 6.55 9.26 -7.08
C CYS A 231 7.95 9.28 -6.48
N GLY A 232 8.21 10.12 -5.48
CA GLY A 232 9.50 10.16 -4.80
C GLY A 232 9.80 8.88 -4.03
N ARG A 233 8.81 8.36 -3.27
CA ARG A 233 8.98 7.07 -2.58
C ARG A 233 9.20 5.92 -3.55
N ARG A 234 8.52 5.94 -4.69
CA ARG A 234 8.71 4.95 -5.76
C ARG A 234 10.09 5.06 -6.40
N ALA A 235 10.62 6.26 -6.60
CA ALA A 235 11.99 6.47 -7.09
C ALA A 235 13.01 5.86 -6.13
N ASP A 236 12.90 6.15 -4.82
CA ASP A 236 13.76 5.55 -3.78
C ASP A 236 13.75 4.01 -3.83
N ILE A 237 12.56 3.40 -3.94
CA ILE A 237 12.42 1.94 -4.01
C ILE A 237 13.05 1.39 -5.29
N ILE A 238 12.85 2.05 -6.43
CA ILE A 238 13.48 1.67 -7.69
C ILE A 238 15.01 1.75 -7.56
N GLU A 239 15.54 2.80 -6.95
CA GLU A 239 16.98 2.95 -6.71
C GLU A 239 17.53 1.85 -5.81
N GLN A 240 16.88 1.56 -4.68
CA GLN A 240 17.30 0.47 -3.79
C GLN A 240 17.31 -0.88 -4.49
N ARG A 241 16.28 -1.16 -5.32
CA ARG A 241 16.22 -2.38 -6.13
C ARG A 241 17.36 -2.44 -7.14
N ARG A 242 17.67 -1.32 -7.80
CA ARG A 242 18.77 -1.25 -8.77
C ARG A 242 20.13 -1.41 -8.10
N GLU A 243 20.38 -0.74 -6.98
CA GLU A 243 21.62 -0.88 -6.20
C GLU A 243 21.84 -2.33 -5.72
N ALA A 244 20.77 -3.05 -5.36
CA ALA A 244 20.87 -4.48 -5.04
C ALA A 244 21.42 -5.30 -6.22
N PHE A 245 21.02 -5.01 -7.47
CA PHE A 245 21.61 -5.65 -8.65
C PHE A 245 23.04 -5.20 -8.93
N LEU A 246 23.33 -3.91 -8.73
CA LEU A 246 24.67 -3.36 -8.91
C LEU A 246 25.70 -3.95 -7.94
N ASN A 247 25.28 -4.54 -6.81
CA ASN A 247 26.17 -5.25 -5.90
C ASN A 247 26.74 -6.56 -6.47
N PHE A 248 26.14 -7.10 -7.52
CA PHE A 248 26.66 -8.27 -8.23
C PHE A 248 27.66 -7.90 -9.34
N VAL A 249 27.80 -6.62 -9.67
CA VAL A 249 28.75 -6.13 -10.68
C VAL A 249 30.08 -5.82 -10.00
N LYS A 250 31.10 -6.63 -10.28
CA LYS A 250 32.44 -6.49 -9.67
C LYS A 250 33.22 -5.31 -10.21
N ASP A 251 33.13 -5.10 -11.53
CA ASP A 251 33.86 -4.03 -12.20
C ASP A 251 33.23 -2.67 -11.88
N ARG A 252 34.03 -1.75 -11.32
CA ARG A 252 33.58 -0.41 -10.91
C ARG A 252 33.14 0.44 -12.10
N PHE A 253 33.80 0.32 -13.24
CA PHE A 253 33.48 1.09 -14.44
C PHE A 253 32.17 0.60 -15.07
N LEU A 254 31.98 -0.71 -15.16
CA LEU A 254 30.72 -1.32 -15.60
C LEU A 254 29.56 -0.96 -14.66
N LYS A 255 29.80 -1.01 -13.34
CA LYS A 255 28.83 -0.57 -12.34
C LYS A 255 28.42 0.89 -12.53
N ALA A 256 29.37 1.79 -12.72
CA ALA A 256 29.09 3.21 -12.95
C ALA A 256 28.31 3.46 -14.24
N THR A 257 28.62 2.72 -15.30
CA THR A 257 27.91 2.80 -16.59
C THR A 257 26.47 2.32 -16.46
N LEU A 258 26.26 1.15 -15.86
CA LEU A 258 24.93 0.58 -15.64
C LEU A 258 24.07 1.41 -14.67
N LYS A 259 24.70 2.12 -13.71
CA LYS A 259 24.00 3.06 -12.84
C LYS A 259 23.38 4.22 -13.62
N LYS A 260 24.00 4.67 -14.71
CA LYS A 260 23.47 5.76 -15.55
C LYS A 260 22.27 5.36 -16.40
N THR A 261 22.12 4.09 -16.75
CA THR A 261 20.97 3.61 -17.53
C THR A 261 19.66 3.91 -16.79
N PRO A 262 18.75 4.75 -17.28
CA PRO A 262 17.54 5.11 -16.54
C PRO A 262 16.54 3.95 -16.51
N PRO A 263 15.59 3.93 -15.55
CA PRO A 263 14.45 3.02 -15.60
C PRO A 263 13.47 3.46 -16.68
N SER A 264 12.61 2.54 -17.12
CA SER A 264 11.49 2.78 -18.02
C SER A 264 10.18 2.44 -17.31
N CYS A 265 9.04 2.64 -17.98
CA CYS A 265 7.72 2.29 -17.44
C CYS A 265 7.62 0.80 -17.06
N ASP A 266 8.37 -0.06 -17.77
CA ASP A 266 8.26 -1.51 -17.67
C ASP A 266 9.49 -2.18 -17.01
N PHE A 267 10.66 -1.54 -17.07
CA PHE A 267 11.94 -2.14 -16.67
C PHE A 267 12.75 -1.26 -15.75
N LEU A 268 13.45 -1.89 -14.78
CA LEU A 268 14.37 -1.21 -13.85
C LEU A 268 15.57 -0.55 -14.56
N PHE A 269 15.93 -1.05 -15.74
CA PHE A 269 16.89 -0.46 -16.65
C PHE A 269 16.23 -0.44 -18.04
N SER A 270 16.33 0.68 -18.76
CA SER A 270 15.80 0.79 -20.12
C SER A 270 16.25 -0.39 -20.98
N LYS A 271 15.29 -1.06 -21.62
CA LYS A 271 15.49 -2.36 -22.29
C LYS A 271 16.61 -2.28 -23.34
N GLU A 272 16.56 -1.27 -24.21
CA GLU A 272 17.52 -1.08 -25.30
C GLU A 272 18.93 -0.82 -24.76
N GLN A 273 19.06 0.20 -23.91
CA GLN A 273 20.36 0.57 -23.32
C GLN A 273 20.96 -0.56 -22.48
N PHE A 274 20.13 -1.33 -21.77
CA PHE A 274 20.60 -2.46 -20.98
C PHE A 274 21.06 -3.63 -21.87
N SER A 275 20.31 -3.95 -22.92
CA SER A 275 20.71 -4.97 -23.91
C SER A 275 22.03 -4.61 -24.59
N ASP A 276 22.19 -3.36 -25.02
CA ASP A 276 23.43 -2.87 -25.64
C ASP A 276 24.61 -2.93 -24.66
N PHE A 277 24.39 -2.54 -23.41
CA PHE A 277 25.38 -2.65 -22.35
C PHE A 277 25.85 -4.11 -22.15
N LEU A 278 24.92 -5.08 -22.13
CA LEU A 278 25.30 -6.50 -21.99
C LEU A 278 26.10 -7.00 -23.20
N ASN A 279 25.67 -6.67 -24.42
CA ASN A 279 26.29 -7.12 -25.65
C ASN A 279 27.74 -6.61 -25.77
N ASN A 280 27.96 -5.33 -25.46
CA ASN A 280 29.27 -4.68 -25.55
C ASN A 280 30.26 -5.17 -24.49
N ASN A 281 29.78 -5.74 -23.38
CA ASN A 281 30.61 -6.15 -22.25
C ASN A 281 30.68 -7.68 -22.07
N GLY A 282 30.33 -8.44 -23.12
CA GLY A 282 30.50 -9.89 -23.18
C GLY A 282 29.47 -10.70 -22.40
N GLY A 283 28.29 -10.13 -22.18
CA GLY A 283 27.10 -10.81 -21.68
C GLY A 283 26.99 -10.92 -20.16
N ILE A 284 25.83 -11.41 -19.71
CA ILE A 284 25.43 -11.42 -18.30
C ILE A 284 26.44 -12.14 -17.38
N ASN A 285 27.01 -13.27 -17.83
CA ASN A 285 27.90 -14.10 -17.02
C ASN A 285 29.28 -13.47 -16.77
N LYS A 286 29.70 -12.52 -17.61
CA LYS A 286 30.95 -11.77 -17.39
C LYS A 286 30.77 -10.59 -16.46
N ILE A 287 29.59 -9.96 -16.53
CA ILE A 287 29.29 -8.71 -15.82
C ILE A 287 28.81 -8.99 -14.39
N PHE A 288 27.90 -9.95 -14.24
CA PHE A 288 27.26 -10.26 -12.97
C PHE A 288 27.88 -11.50 -12.32
N SER A 289 28.21 -11.37 -11.04
CA SER A 289 28.60 -12.49 -10.21
C SER A 289 27.37 -13.26 -9.74
N ARG A 290 27.44 -14.59 -9.77
CA ARG A 290 26.36 -15.43 -9.25
C ARG A 290 26.14 -15.13 -7.76
N PRO A 291 24.89 -15.08 -7.29
CA PRO A 291 24.59 -15.04 -5.87
C PRO A 291 25.25 -16.24 -5.19
N SER A 292 26.14 -15.99 -4.23
CA SER A 292 26.73 -17.06 -3.43
C SER A 292 25.69 -17.57 -2.45
N PHE A 293 25.00 -18.68 -2.77
CA PHE A 293 24.01 -19.31 -1.88
C PHE A 293 24.60 -19.73 -0.52
N SER A 294 25.93 -19.82 -0.39
CA SER A 294 26.63 -20.17 0.86
C SER A 294 26.62 -19.08 1.95
N ALA A 295 26.15 -17.87 1.66
CA ALA A 295 26.12 -16.77 2.64
C ALA A 295 24.78 -16.63 3.39
N GLN A 296 23.69 -17.24 2.91
CA GLN A 296 22.39 -17.21 3.60
C GLN A 296 22.24 -18.30 4.68
N GLU A 297 23.01 -19.39 4.60
CA GLU A 297 22.94 -20.49 5.58
C GLU A 297 23.74 -20.23 6.86
N LYS A 298 24.73 -19.33 6.83
CA LYS A 298 25.56 -19.01 8.02
C LYS A 298 24.90 -18.08 9.06
N ARG A 299 23.63 -17.70 8.88
CA ARG A 299 22.87 -16.90 9.88
C ARG A 299 21.83 -17.68 10.67
N SER A 300 21.74 -19.01 10.50
CA SER A 300 20.77 -19.82 11.23
C SER A 300 21.28 -21.23 11.53
N THR A 301 22.40 -21.34 12.25
CA THR A 301 22.70 -22.44 13.19
C THR A 301 24.11 -22.19 13.73
N GLY A 302 24.20 -21.69 14.95
CA GLY A 302 25.48 -21.36 15.57
C GLY A 302 25.40 -21.46 17.09
N THR A 303 24.93 -22.58 17.62
CA THR A 303 25.27 -23.07 18.97
C THR A 303 24.87 -24.54 19.11
N SER A 304 25.88 -25.41 19.09
CA SER A 304 26.01 -26.56 20.00
C SER A 304 27.34 -27.23 19.67
N GLN A 305 28.41 -26.73 20.30
CA GLN A 305 29.65 -27.48 20.42
C GLN A 305 29.37 -28.70 21.30
N ALA A 306 29.81 -29.85 20.80
CA ALA A 306 29.81 -31.11 21.51
C ALA A 306 30.67 -31.03 22.78
N ALA A 307 30.10 -31.44 23.92
CA ALA A 307 30.86 -31.82 25.09
C ALA A 307 30.86 -33.35 25.19
N GLN A 308 32.02 -33.97 24.98
CA GLN A 308 32.26 -35.35 25.41
C GLN A 308 32.83 -35.32 26.84
N PRO A 309 32.27 -36.07 27.80
CA PRO A 309 32.90 -36.27 29.10
C PRO A 309 33.94 -37.41 29.03
N GLY A 310 35.15 -37.10 29.52
CA GLY A 310 36.27 -38.03 29.60
C GLY A 310 36.05 -39.14 30.63
N SER A 311 36.44 -40.35 30.26
CA SER A 311 36.57 -41.50 31.15
C SER A 311 37.92 -41.47 31.86
N THR A 312 37.88 -41.38 33.19
CA THR A 312 38.99 -41.62 34.11
C THR A 312 39.36 -43.11 34.15
N SER A 313 40.64 -43.41 33.95
CA SER A 313 41.25 -44.69 34.34
C SER A 313 42.69 -44.46 34.75
N TYR A 314 43.03 -44.68 36.02
CA TYR A 314 44.33 -45.19 36.45
C TYR A 314 44.19 -45.88 37.82
N ASN A 315 44.63 -47.15 37.83
CA ASN A 315 45.06 -48.04 38.92
C ASN A 315 44.16 -48.30 40.12
#